data_AF-A0A2V5QRX5-F1
#
_entry.id   AF-A0A2V5QRX5-F1
#
_cell.length_a   1.000
_cell.length_b   1.000
_cell.length_c   1.000
_cell.angle_alpha   90.00
_cell.angle_beta   90.00
_cell.angle_gamma   90.00
#
_symmetry.space_group_name_H-M   'P 1'
#
loop_
_entity.id
_entity.type
_entity.pdbx_description
1 polymer ?
#
loop_
_entity_poly.entity_id
_entity_poly.type
_entity_poly.pdbx_seq_one_letter_code
_entity_poly.pdbx_strand_id
1 'polypeptide(L)'
;MDLSVRPLAADDFDNFINYWLGLSQAEIERLGIAIDRVPSAARMRSDLEAMLAAPYDDVRSFVLAWCINGEAIGHSSLKDIVPGDFGS
;
A
#
# COMPACT_ATOMS: atom_id res chain seq x y z
N MET A 1 -3.72 -18.33 -16.44
CA MET A 1 -3.97 -17.27 -15.44
C MET A 1 -3.01 -17.53 -14.31
N ASP A 2 -2.02 -16.66 -14.16
CA ASP A 2 -0.99 -16.79 -13.14
C ASP A 2 -1.26 -15.80 -12.01
N LEU A 3 -1.29 -16.29 -10.76
CA LEU A 3 -1.55 -15.49 -9.57
C LEU A 3 -0.26 -15.44 -8.75
N SER A 4 0.21 -14.24 -8.46
CA SER A 4 1.40 -14.04 -7.64
C SER A 4 1.23 -12.90 -6.65
N VAL A 5 2.07 -12.90 -5.63
CA VAL A 5 2.18 -11.83 -4.64
C VAL A 5 3.64 -11.42 -4.57
N ARG A 6 3.92 -10.12 -4.63
CA ARG A 6 5.28 -9.56 -4.58
C ARG A 6 5.30 -8.25 -3.79
N PRO A 7 6.47 -7.75 -3.34
CA PRO A 7 6.57 -6.38 -2.87
C PRO A 7 6.05 -5.39 -3.92
N LEU A 8 5.42 -4.31 -3.46
CA LEU A 8 5.03 -3.20 -4.33
C LEU A 8 6.28 -2.58 -4.96
N ALA A 9 6.25 -2.35 -6.27
CA ALA A 9 7.33 -1.71 -7.01
C ALA A 9 6.99 -0.24 -7.29
N ALA A 10 8.00 0.57 -7.62
CA ALA A 10 7.81 1.99 -7.95
C ALA A 10 6.81 2.19 -9.10
N ASP A 11 6.81 1.29 -10.09
CA ASP A 11 5.89 1.33 -11.24
C ASP A 11 4.41 1.12 -10.84
N ASP A 12 4.14 0.57 -9.65
CA ASP A 12 2.78 0.37 -9.15
C ASP A 12 2.23 1.60 -8.41
N PHE A 13 3.05 2.60 -8.12
CA PHE A 13 2.71 3.70 -7.20
C PHE A 13 1.48 4.48 -7.64
N ASP A 14 1.40 4.82 -8.93
CA ASP A 14 0.26 5.61 -9.44
C ASP A 14 -1.05 4.85 -9.29
N ASN A 15 -1.07 3.55 -9.63
CA ASN A 15 -2.27 2.73 -9.46
C ASN A 15 -2.64 2.56 -7.99
N PHE A 16 -1.66 2.37 -7.10
CA PHE A 16 -1.88 2.30 -5.66
C PHE A 16 -2.48 3.61 -5.11
N ILE A 17 -1.94 4.77 -5.50
CA ILE A 17 -2.42 6.08 -5.04
C ILE A 17 -3.82 6.35 -5.60
N ASN A 18 -4.04 6.09 -6.89
CA ASN A 18 -5.32 6.28 -7.55
C ASN A 18 -6.42 5.39 -6.97
N TYR A 19 -6.09 4.18 -6.49
CA TYR A 19 -7.05 3.34 -5.78
C TYR A 19 -7.67 4.08 -4.58
N TRP A 20 -6.85 4.70 -3.74
CA TRP A 20 -7.33 5.38 -2.53
C TRP A 20 -8.06 6.69 -2.83
N LEU A 21 -7.55 7.46 -3.81
CA LEU A 21 -8.12 8.76 -4.16
C LEU A 21 -9.36 8.65 -5.06
N GLY A 22 -9.55 7.50 -5.70
CA GLY A 22 -10.67 7.21 -6.58
C GLY A 22 -11.87 6.57 -5.90
N LEU A 23 -11.81 6.29 -4.59
CA LEU A 23 -12.90 5.62 -3.87
C LEU A 23 -14.16 6.47 -3.84
N SER A 24 -15.29 5.86 -4.19
CA SER A 24 -16.61 6.41 -3.95
C SER A 24 -16.97 6.41 -2.47
N GLN A 25 -17.96 7.21 -2.07
CA GLN A 25 -18.48 7.23 -0.71
C GLN A 25 -18.93 5.84 -0.23
N ALA A 26 -19.59 5.06 -1.10
CA ALA A 26 -20.04 3.71 -0.77
C ALA A 26 -18.86 2.74 -0.54
N GLU A 27 -17.75 2.91 -1.26
CA GLU A 27 -16.55 2.10 -1.05
C GLU A 27 -15.81 2.50 0.22
N ILE A 28 -15.72 3.80 0.52
CA ILE A 28 -15.17 4.31 1.79
C ILE A 28 -15.93 3.70 2.98
N GLU A 29 -17.27 3.73 2.94
CA GLU A 29 -18.12 3.15 3.98
C GLU A 29 -17.94 1.63 4.08
N ARG A 30 -17.95 0.92 2.94
CA ARG A 30 -17.77 -0.54 2.90
C ARG A 30 -16.41 -0.98 3.43
N LEU A 31 -15.36 -0.21 3.17
CA LEU A 31 -13.99 -0.49 3.62
C LEU A 31 -13.72 0.01 5.05
N GLY A 32 -14.65 0.74 5.67
CA GLY A 32 -14.46 1.32 7.00
C GLY A 32 -13.36 2.38 7.05
N ILE A 33 -13.14 3.10 5.93
CA ILE A 33 -12.06 4.09 5.81
C ILE A 33 -12.49 5.39 6.50
N ALA A 34 -11.64 5.85 7.41
CA ALA A 34 -11.70 7.23 7.91
C ALA A 34 -11.11 8.16 6.84
N ILE A 35 -11.97 8.77 6.02
CA ILE A 35 -11.56 9.56 4.83
C ILE A 35 -10.66 10.76 5.21
N ASP A 36 -10.85 11.32 6.40
CA ASP A 36 -10.02 12.37 6.99
C ASP A 36 -8.57 11.94 7.27
N ARG A 37 -8.32 10.62 7.27
CA ARG A 37 -6.99 10.02 7.48
C ARG A 37 -6.33 9.54 6.18
N VAL A 38 -6.99 9.66 5.03
CA VAL A 38 -6.39 9.32 3.74
C VAL A 38 -5.39 10.45 3.37
N PRO A 39 -4.09 10.15 3.22
CA PRO A 39 -3.09 11.18 2.90
C PRO A 39 -3.30 11.78 1.51
N SER A 40 -2.69 12.93 1.24
CA SER A 40 -2.63 13.46 -0.12
C SER A 40 -1.79 12.56 -1.03
N ALA A 41 -2.01 12.63 -2.35
CA ALA A 41 -1.22 11.89 -3.35
C ALA A 41 0.30 12.08 -3.15
N ALA A 42 0.73 13.33 -2.98
CA ALA A 42 2.14 13.67 -2.77
C ALA A 42 2.69 13.04 -1.48
N ARG A 43 1.89 13.01 -0.41
CA ARG A 43 2.30 12.39 0.84
C ARG A 43 2.39 10.87 0.70
N MET A 44 1.39 10.22 0.09
CA MET A 44 1.43 8.78 -0.17
C MET A 44 2.66 8.39 -0.99
N ARG A 45 2.95 9.12 -2.08
CA ARG A 45 4.13 8.87 -2.91
C ARG A 45 5.42 8.99 -2.09
N SER A 46 5.56 10.06 -1.31
CA SER A 46 6.72 10.24 -0.43
C SER A 46 6.88 9.10 0.59
N ASP A 47 5.78 8.62 1.19
CA ASP A 47 5.82 7.51 2.14
C ASP A 47 6.22 6.20 1.45
N LEU A 48 5.76 5.95 0.22
CA LEU A 48 6.11 4.77 -0.58
C LEU A 48 7.59 4.79 -1.03
N GLU A 49 8.09 5.95 -1.45
CA GLU A 49 9.51 6.14 -1.77
C GLU A 49 10.39 5.91 -0.55
N ALA A 50 9.99 6.44 0.61
CA ALA A 50 10.69 6.21 1.88
C ALA A 50 10.67 4.73 2.27
N MET A 51 9.54 4.02 2.08
CA MET A 51 9.42 2.59 2.32
C MET A 51 10.44 1.77 1.51
N LEU A 52 10.59 2.06 0.21
CA LEU A 52 11.53 1.32 -0.64
C LEU A 52 13.00 1.63 -0.33
N ALA A 53 13.29 2.83 0.16
CA ALA A 53 14.64 3.25 0.52
C ALA A 53 15.04 2.86 1.95
N ALA A 54 14.10 2.47 2.81
CA ALA A 54 14.35 2.17 4.20
C ALA A 54 15.27 0.94 4.36
N PRO A 55 16.34 1.03 5.18
CA PRO A 55 17.07 -0.15 5.62
C PRO A 55 16.12 -1.14 6.29
N TYR A 56 16.42 -2.44 6.20
CA TYR A 56 15.55 -3.51 6.70
C TYR A 56 15.10 -3.30 8.16
N ASP A 57 16.03 -2.91 9.03
CA ASP A 57 15.76 -2.68 10.47
C ASP A 57 14.90 -1.44 10.75
N ASP A 58 14.74 -0.56 9.76
CA ASP A 58 14.00 0.70 9.86
C ASP A 58 12.68 0.68 9.09
N VAL A 59 12.33 -0.45 8.44
CA VAL A 59 11.05 -0.60 7.76
C VAL A 59 9.92 -0.51 8.80
N ARG A 60 9.05 0.48 8.65
CA ARG A 60 7.86 0.69 9.49
C ARG A 60 6.55 0.45 8.75
N SER A 61 6.61 0.27 7.45
CA SER A 61 5.44 -0.06 6.62
C SER A 61 5.89 -0.92 5.47
N PHE A 62 5.02 -1.80 5.00
CA PHE A 62 5.31 -2.67 3.88
C PHE A 62 4.04 -2.94 3.07
N VAL A 63 4.14 -2.86 1.74
CA VAL A 63 3.01 -3.11 0.85
C VAL A 63 3.33 -4.28 -0.07
N LEU A 64 2.44 -5.25 -0.11
CA LEU A 64 2.42 -6.35 -1.06
C LEU A 64 1.43 -6.05 -2.17
N ALA A 65 1.85 -6.25 -3.42
CA ALA A 65 1.01 -6.23 -4.60
C ALA A 65 0.48 -7.64 -4.90
N TRP A 66 -0.83 -7.75 -5.07
CA TRP A 66 -1.49 -8.93 -5.63
C TRP A 66 -1.51 -8.80 -7.14
N CYS A 67 -0.99 -9.79 -7.85
CA CYS A 67 -0.77 -9.71 -9.29
C CYS A 67 -1.48 -10.82 -10.05
N ILE A 68 -2.05 -10.48 -11.21
CA ILE A 68 -2.54 -11.44 -12.20
C ILE A 68 -1.73 -11.27 -13.48
N ASN A 69 -1.10 -12.34 -13.96
CA ASN A 69 -0.21 -12.33 -15.13
C ASN A 69 0.89 -11.23 -15.05
N GLY A 70 1.41 -10.97 -13.85
CA GLY A 70 2.46 -9.98 -13.58
C GLY A 70 1.98 -8.54 -13.33
N GLU A 71 0.71 -8.23 -13.60
CA GLU A 71 0.12 -6.91 -13.36
C GLU A 71 -0.47 -6.81 -11.96
N ALA A 72 -0.12 -5.75 -11.22
CA ALA A 72 -0.69 -5.49 -9.90
C ALA A 72 -2.17 -5.06 -10.01
N ILE A 73 -3.06 -5.84 -9.40
CA ILE A 73 -4.52 -5.63 -9.41
C ILE A 73 -5.09 -5.28 -8.03
N GLY A 74 -4.25 -5.32 -7.00
CA GLY A 74 -4.66 -5.08 -5.62
C GLY A 74 -3.45 -5.06 -4.70
N HIS A 75 -3.68 -4.80 -3.42
CA HIS A 75 -2.61 -4.73 -2.45
C HIS A 75 -3.05 -5.17 -1.06
N SER A 76 -2.07 -5.52 -0.24
CA SER A 76 -2.21 -5.62 1.21
C SER A 76 -1.08 -4.83 1.83
N SER A 77 -1.38 -4.01 2.83
CA SER A 77 -0.38 -3.19 3.50
C SER A 77 -0.32 -3.50 4.98
N LEU A 78 0.89 -3.63 5.52
CA LEU A 78 1.17 -3.62 6.94
C LEU A 78 1.80 -2.28 7.31
N LYS A 79 1.30 -1.66 8.38
CA LYS A 79 1.78 -0.37 8.90
C LYS A 79 2.21 -0.55 10.35
N ASP A 80 2.92 0.46 10.86
CA ASP A 80 3.39 0.53 12.25
C ASP A 80 4.20 -0.70 12.68
N ILE A 81 5.00 -1.23 11.74
CA ILE A 81 5.85 -2.39 11.98
C ILE A 81 6.89 -2.04 13.05
N VAL A 82 6.96 -2.86 14.11
CA VAL A 82 8.02 -2.80 15.11
C VAL A 82 8.95 -4.00 14.87
N PRO A 83 10.23 -3.77 14.51
CA PRO A 83 11.17 -4.86 14.26
C PRO A 83 11.31 -5.78 15.47
N GLY A 84 11.26 -7.09 15.21
CA GLY A 84 11.33 -8.11 16.24
C GLY A 84 10.02 -8.35 17.01
N ASP A 85 8.95 -7.64 16.67
CA ASP A 85 7.60 -7.86 17.22
C ASP A 85 6.68 -8.57 16.20
N PHE A 86 5.52 -9.04 16.68
CA PHE A 86 4.47 -9.62 15.85
C PHE A 86 3.28 -8.66 15.75
N GLY A 87 2.71 -8.51 14.56
CA GLY A 87 1.41 -7.85 14.41
C GLY A 87 0.30 -8.70 15.04
N SER A 88 -0.66 -8.07 15.72
CA SER A 88 -1.86 -8.70 16.28
C SER A 88 -3.07 -8.66 15.34
#